data_AF-A0A3S9UUC5-F1
#
_entry.id   AF-A0A3S9UUC5-F1
#
_cell.length_a   1.000
_cell.length_b   1.000
_cell.length_c   1.000
_cell.angle_alpha   90.00
_cell.angle_beta   90.00
_cell.angle_gamma   90.00
#
_symmetry.space_group_name_H-M   'P 1'
#
loop_
_entity.id
_entity.type
_entity.pdbx_description
1 polymer ?
#
loop_
_entity_poly.entity_id
_entity_poly.type
_entity_poly.pdbx_seq_one_letter_code
_entity_poly.pdbx_strand_id
1 'polypeptide(L)'
;MTSLKLGQSFSMIALNAQRSLEMTTAKKVALRCMAAAVILEIYLDGGFTQTGNQFVLNQDMLEQSQSMPYREVILTSIVRKNTETTGELSWWLKKASRLPERILRKLELVISDSLKEMSLLEEIPHILGCDLYFHSAGVDIKEYRSDIQGFSTITESTRAELLEDGLVTDETICLVWLLRESGCMLDFFSRSELASISAGMYKLYQNEPLAKVLFPIRIHSGIELILKKLLRMKTGVVRTQAGSGMNFLFPMLERSQAIFIDTEQMLPNAVKRLHDVRARLESKGHTVTVLHKGQIPTIKVDNLVYEAIPHAIYGRVPIHGVRLIPKPLF
;
A
#
# COMPACT_ATOMS: atom_id res chain seq x y z
N MET A 1 -13.39 -15.31 11.46
CA MET A 1 -12.96 -14.13 10.68
C MET A 1 -13.44 -14.33 9.25
N THR A 2 -14.03 -13.30 8.65
CA THR A 2 -14.49 -13.35 7.25
C THR A 2 -13.26 -13.54 6.37
N SER A 3 -13.25 -14.58 5.51
CA SER A 3 -12.17 -14.79 4.55
C SER A 3 -12.20 -13.65 3.54
N LEU A 4 -11.21 -12.75 3.62
CA LEU A 4 -11.04 -11.67 2.66
C LEU A 4 -10.59 -12.24 1.33
N LYS A 5 -11.06 -11.63 0.24
CA LYS A 5 -10.56 -11.95 -1.09
C LYS A 5 -9.29 -11.14 -1.39
N LEU A 6 -8.45 -11.65 -2.29
CA LEU A 6 -7.15 -11.06 -2.64
C LEU A 6 -7.22 -9.54 -2.93
N GLY A 7 -8.20 -9.09 -3.69
CA GLY A 7 -8.42 -7.69 -4.04
C GLY A 7 -8.75 -6.83 -2.83
N GLN A 8 -9.56 -7.33 -1.89
CA GLN A 8 -9.84 -6.66 -0.61
C GLN A 8 -8.59 -6.65 0.28
N SER A 9 -7.92 -7.79 0.46
CA SER A 9 -6.67 -7.92 1.23
C SER A 9 -5.59 -6.96 0.72
N PHE A 10 -5.37 -6.94 -0.60
CA PHE A 10 -4.41 -6.01 -1.21
C PHE A 10 -4.87 -4.54 -1.10
N SER A 11 -6.17 -4.26 -1.14
CA SER A 11 -6.67 -2.88 -1.01
C SER A 11 -6.48 -2.34 0.41
N MET A 12 -6.63 -3.17 1.46
CA MET A 12 -6.25 -2.78 2.82
C MET A 12 -4.78 -2.37 2.92
N ILE A 13 -3.91 -2.98 2.13
CA ILE A 13 -2.49 -2.61 2.07
C ILE A 13 -2.29 -1.32 1.28
N ALA A 14 -2.86 -1.29 0.07
CA ALA A 14 -2.57 -0.27 -0.92
C ALA A 14 -3.20 1.08 -0.59
N LEU A 15 -4.30 1.09 0.15
CA LEU A 15 -4.99 2.31 0.60
C LEU A 15 -4.52 2.80 1.97
N ASN A 16 -3.90 1.97 2.81
CA ASN A 16 -3.46 2.39 4.14
C ASN A 16 -2.55 3.63 4.07
N ALA A 17 -2.86 4.65 4.87
CA ALA A 17 -2.19 5.95 4.92
C ALA A 17 -2.18 6.72 3.58
N GLN A 18 -3.06 6.36 2.63
CA GLN A 18 -3.30 7.18 1.44
C GLN A 18 -4.34 8.25 1.74
N ARG A 19 -4.16 9.40 1.11
CA ARG A 19 -5.17 10.47 1.09
C ARG A 19 -6.49 9.94 0.52
N SER A 20 -7.59 10.10 1.24
CA SER A 20 -8.88 9.56 0.79
C SER A 20 -9.48 10.40 -0.34
N LEU A 21 -9.31 11.72 -0.31
CA LEU A 21 -9.91 12.64 -1.28
C LEU A 21 -9.00 12.93 -2.49
N GLU A 22 -7.69 13.06 -2.26
CA GLU A 22 -6.76 13.48 -3.29
C GLU A 22 -6.10 12.30 -4.03
N MET A 23 -5.84 12.52 -5.32
CA MET A 23 -5.21 11.52 -6.18
C MET A 23 -3.69 11.74 -6.27
N THR A 24 -2.97 11.21 -5.29
CA THR A 24 -1.50 11.21 -5.25
C THR A 24 -0.91 10.28 -6.32
N THR A 25 0.41 10.36 -6.56
CA THR A 25 1.04 9.49 -7.54
C THR A 25 1.11 8.05 -7.03
N ALA A 26 1.40 7.86 -5.74
CA ALA A 26 1.34 6.57 -5.07
C ALA A 26 -0.07 5.95 -5.13
N LYS A 27 -1.12 6.75 -4.92
CA LYS A 27 -2.50 6.30 -5.06
C LYS A 27 -2.81 5.87 -6.49
N LYS A 28 -2.37 6.62 -7.51
CA LYS A 28 -2.52 6.20 -8.92
C LYS A 28 -1.82 4.88 -9.23
N VAL A 29 -0.71 4.55 -8.56
CA VAL A 29 -0.04 3.26 -8.70
C VAL A 29 -0.82 2.16 -7.99
N ALA A 30 -1.23 2.42 -6.75
CA ALA A 30 -2.07 1.53 -5.93
C ALA A 30 -3.33 1.11 -6.68
N LEU A 31 -4.11 2.06 -7.23
CA LEU A 31 -5.37 1.76 -7.91
C LEU A 31 -5.19 0.88 -9.17
N ARG A 32 -4.08 1.05 -9.90
CA ARG A 32 -3.77 0.18 -11.05
C ARG A 32 -3.46 -1.24 -10.63
N CYS A 33 -2.76 -1.40 -9.50
CA CYS A 33 -2.47 -2.70 -8.94
C CYS A 33 -3.73 -3.32 -8.30
N MET A 34 -4.61 -2.53 -7.68
CA MET A 34 -5.91 -2.99 -7.19
C MET A 34 -6.78 -3.52 -8.34
N ALA A 35 -6.79 -2.83 -9.49
CA ALA A 35 -7.48 -3.34 -10.68
C ALA A 35 -6.89 -4.67 -11.18
N ALA A 36 -5.56 -4.84 -11.13
CA ALA A 36 -4.92 -6.11 -11.44
C ALA A 36 -5.21 -7.20 -10.38
N ALA A 37 -5.30 -6.82 -9.09
CA ALA A 37 -5.64 -7.73 -7.99
C ALA A 37 -7.04 -8.32 -8.18
N VAL A 38 -8.00 -7.54 -8.67
CA VAL A 38 -9.35 -8.04 -9.00
C VAL A 38 -9.30 -9.13 -10.08
N ILE A 39 -8.44 -8.99 -11.10
CA ILE A 39 -8.27 -10.02 -12.12
C ILE A 39 -7.63 -11.28 -11.53
N LEU A 40 -6.60 -11.13 -10.70
CA LEU A 40 -5.95 -12.27 -10.02
C LEU A 40 -6.92 -12.97 -9.07
N GLU A 41 -7.75 -12.22 -8.36
CA GLU A 41 -8.80 -12.75 -7.49
C GLU A 41 -9.79 -13.62 -8.27
N ILE A 42 -10.25 -13.16 -9.44
CA ILE A 42 -11.13 -13.94 -10.31
C ILE A 42 -10.41 -15.19 -10.84
N TYR A 43 -9.12 -15.08 -11.14
CA TYR A 43 -8.30 -16.23 -11.53
C TYR A 43 -8.20 -17.29 -10.43
N LEU A 44 -7.92 -16.88 -9.18
CA LEU A 44 -7.85 -17.77 -8.02
C LEU A 44 -9.20 -18.43 -7.72
N ASP A 45 -10.31 -17.73 -7.95
CA ASP A 45 -11.66 -18.27 -7.80
C ASP A 45 -12.08 -19.19 -8.98
N GLY A 46 -11.18 -19.52 -9.91
CA GLY A 46 -11.46 -20.41 -11.03
C GLY A 46 -12.32 -19.76 -12.13
N GLY A 47 -12.34 -18.43 -12.19
CA GLY A 47 -13.24 -17.71 -13.09
C GLY A 47 -12.80 -17.61 -14.54
N PHE A 48 -11.65 -18.19 -14.87
CA PHE A 48 -11.19 -18.33 -16.24
C PHE A 48 -11.11 -19.81 -16.63
N THR A 49 -11.59 -20.13 -17.82
CA THR A 49 -11.26 -21.38 -18.51
C THR A 49 -9.96 -21.19 -19.28
N GLN A 50 -9.02 -22.10 -19.06
CA GLN A 50 -7.72 -22.08 -19.74
C GLN A 50 -7.77 -22.98 -20.98
N THR A 51 -7.52 -22.40 -22.16
CA THR A 51 -7.28 -23.14 -23.40
C THR A 51 -5.88 -22.84 -23.90
N GLY A 52 -4.94 -23.76 -23.66
CA GLY A 52 -3.52 -23.52 -23.88
C GLY A 52 -3.00 -22.40 -22.97
N ASN A 53 -2.48 -21.31 -23.54
CA ASN A 53 -2.01 -20.13 -22.80
C ASN A 53 -3.09 -19.03 -22.68
N GLN A 54 -4.28 -19.24 -23.26
CA GLN A 54 -5.33 -18.24 -23.32
C GLN A 54 -6.36 -18.50 -22.22
N PHE A 55 -6.82 -17.41 -21.60
CA PHE A 55 -7.85 -17.42 -20.57
C PHE A 55 -9.12 -16.76 -21.12
N VAL A 56 -10.21 -17.49 -21.04
CA VAL A 56 -11.56 -17.03 -21.39
C VAL A 56 -12.35 -16.88 -20.09
N LEU A 57 -12.99 -15.73 -19.91
CA LEU A 57 -13.80 -15.48 -18.71
C LEU A 57 -15.09 -16.31 -18.77
N ASN A 58 -15.37 -17.06 -17.70
CA ASN A 58 -16.59 -17.86 -17.60
C ASN A 58 -17.81 -16.96 -17.40
N GLN A 59 -18.88 -17.16 -18.18
CA GLN A 59 -20.09 -16.32 -18.11
C GLN A 59 -20.79 -16.44 -16.76
N ASP A 60 -20.81 -17.63 -16.15
CA ASP A 60 -21.40 -17.87 -14.82
C ASP A 60 -20.73 -17.04 -13.72
N MET A 61 -19.45 -16.70 -13.89
CA MET A 61 -18.70 -15.84 -12.95
C MET A 61 -19.00 -14.36 -13.16
N LEU A 62 -19.43 -13.96 -14.35
CA LEU A 62 -19.91 -12.60 -14.60
C LEU A 62 -21.21 -12.35 -13.83
N GLU A 63 -22.06 -13.37 -13.70
CA GLU A 63 -23.29 -13.33 -12.90
C GLU A 63 -22.98 -13.34 -11.39
N GLN A 64 -22.05 -14.19 -10.94
CA GLN A 64 -21.60 -14.17 -9.54
C GLN A 64 -20.86 -12.89 -9.15
N SER A 65 -20.17 -12.24 -10.09
CA SER A 65 -19.50 -10.95 -9.85
C SER A 65 -20.48 -9.81 -9.52
N GLN A 66 -21.78 -9.98 -9.78
CA GLN A 66 -22.81 -9.03 -9.32
C GLN A 66 -22.92 -8.99 -7.79
N SER A 67 -22.45 -10.03 -7.09
CA SER A 67 -22.38 -10.05 -5.62
C SER A 67 -21.21 -9.24 -5.05
N MET A 68 -20.21 -8.90 -5.88
CA MET A 68 -19.03 -8.13 -5.51
C MET A 68 -18.88 -6.92 -6.42
N PRO A 69 -19.48 -5.77 -6.06
CA PRO A 69 -19.58 -4.60 -6.94
C PRO A 69 -18.22 -4.11 -7.48
N TYR A 70 -17.12 -4.31 -6.75
CA TYR A 70 -15.78 -3.93 -7.20
C TYR A 70 -15.27 -4.83 -8.35
N ARG A 71 -15.66 -6.12 -8.41
CA ARG A 71 -15.36 -7.01 -9.54
C ARG A 71 -16.10 -6.57 -10.79
N GLU A 72 -17.39 -6.25 -10.64
CA GLU A 72 -18.23 -5.80 -11.74
C GLU A 72 -17.66 -4.54 -12.41
N VAL A 73 -17.18 -3.56 -11.64
CA VAL A 73 -16.56 -2.34 -12.18
C VAL A 73 -15.40 -2.66 -13.13
N ILE A 74 -14.55 -3.62 -12.78
CA ILE A 74 -13.40 -4.00 -13.61
C ILE A 74 -13.85 -4.83 -14.82
N LEU A 75 -14.66 -5.85 -14.61
CA LEU A 75 -15.08 -6.76 -15.67
C LEU A 75 -15.88 -6.06 -16.76
N THR A 76 -16.86 -5.24 -16.38
CA THR A 76 -17.67 -4.47 -17.34
C THR A 76 -16.87 -3.43 -18.12
N SER A 77 -15.73 -2.98 -17.58
CA SER A 77 -14.83 -2.03 -18.25
C SER A 77 -13.85 -2.70 -19.22
N ILE A 78 -13.61 -4.00 -19.09
CA ILE A 78 -12.67 -4.76 -19.91
C ILE A 78 -13.40 -5.59 -20.97
N VAL A 79 -14.46 -6.28 -20.56
CA VAL A 79 -15.25 -7.18 -21.40
C VAL A 79 -16.28 -6.36 -22.18
N ARG A 80 -16.28 -6.50 -23.50
CA ARG A 80 -17.36 -5.93 -24.33
C ARG A 80 -18.55 -6.87 -24.29
N LYS A 81 -19.76 -6.29 -24.15
CA LYS A 81 -21.00 -7.06 -24.26
C LYS A 81 -21.01 -7.79 -25.61
N ASN A 82 -21.31 -9.09 -25.58
CA ASN A 82 -21.50 -9.98 -26.75
C ASN A 82 -20.24 -10.41 -27.52
N THR A 83 -19.05 -10.36 -26.91
CA THR A 83 -17.84 -10.95 -27.49
C THR A 83 -17.08 -11.78 -26.47
N GLU A 84 -16.71 -13.01 -26.82
CA GLU A 84 -15.75 -13.80 -26.04
C GLU A 84 -14.44 -13.02 -25.95
N THR A 85 -14.14 -12.55 -24.75
CA THR A 85 -12.88 -11.86 -24.49
C THR A 85 -11.88 -12.93 -24.07
N THR A 86 -10.86 -13.14 -24.90
CA THR A 86 -9.80 -14.11 -24.69
C THR A 86 -8.45 -13.40 -24.66
N GLY A 87 -7.55 -13.89 -23.82
CA GLY A 87 -6.17 -13.40 -23.78
C GLY A 87 -5.34 -14.12 -22.75
N GLU A 88 -4.02 -14.03 -22.88
CA GLU A 88 -3.11 -14.49 -21.84
C GLU A 88 -3.32 -13.71 -20.53
N LEU A 89 -2.91 -14.28 -19.39
CA LEU A 89 -2.97 -13.60 -18.10
C LEU A 89 -2.28 -12.22 -18.14
N SER A 90 -1.16 -12.11 -18.87
CA SER A 90 -0.44 -10.86 -19.08
C SER A 90 -1.27 -9.77 -19.76
N TRP A 91 -2.15 -10.17 -20.68
CA TRP A 91 -3.05 -9.25 -21.38
C TRP A 91 -4.11 -8.72 -20.42
N TRP A 92 -4.76 -9.59 -19.64
CA TRP A 92 -5.79 -9.21 -18.67
C TRP A 92 -5.26 -8.24 -17.61
N LEU A 93 -4.11 -8.56 -17.01
CA LEU A 93 -3.48 -7.71 -15.99
C LEU A 93 -3.07 -6.34 -16.55
N LYS A 94 -2.47 -6.30 -17.74
CA LYS A 94 -2.11 -5.04 -18.41
C LYS A 94 -3.34 -4.24 -18.82
N LYS A 95 -4.43 -4.90 -19.21
CA LYS A 95 -5.68 -4.24 -19.61
C LYS A 95 -6.35 -3.58 -18.40
N ALA A 96 -6.48 -4.30 -17.28
CA ALA A 96 -7.04 -3.79 -16.03
C ALA A 96 -6.24 -2.61 -15.45
N SER A 97 -4.92 -2.76 -15.38
CA SER A 97 -4.02 -1.71 -14.87
C SER A 97 -3.95 -0.44 -15.76
N ARG A 98 -4.44 -0.51 -16.99
CA ARG A 98 -4.48 0.64 -17.93
C ARG A 98 -5.87 1.27 -18.07
N LEU A 99 -6.82 0.89 -17.22
CA LEU A 99 -8.15 1.49 -17.22
C LEU A 99 -8.09 3.01 -16.96
N PRO A 100 -9.03 3.79 -17.51
CA PRO A 100 -9.09 5.23 -17.29
C PRO A 100 -9.23 5.58 -15.80
N GLU A 101 -8.68 6.73 -15.40
CA GLU A 101 -8.67 7.19 -14.01
C GLU A 101 -10.08 7.27 -13.39
N ARG A 102 -11.10 7.62 -14.19
CA ARG A 102 -12.51 7.61 -13.76
C ARG A 102 -12.97 6.23 -13.29
N ILE A 103 -12.56 5.17 -13.98
CA ILE A 103 -12.90 3.78 -13.61
C ILE A 103 -12.12 3.37 -12.37
N LEU A 104 -10.84 3.73 -12.29
CA LEU A 104 -10.00 3.43 -11.11
C LEU A 104 -10.51 4.14 -9.84
N ARG A 105 -11.02 5.36 -9.94
CA ARG A 105 -11.69 6.06 -8.82
C ARG A 105 -13.00 5.38 -8.42
N LYS A 106 -13.77 4.88 -9.40
CA LYS A 106 -14.97 4.10 -9.11
C LYS A 106 -14.62 2.80 -8.39
N LEU A 107 -13.56 2.11 -8.83
CA LEU A 107 -13.03 0.93 -8.13
C LEU A 107 -12.68 1.27 -6.68
N GLU A 108 -11.91 2.35 -6.47
CA GLU A 108 -11.52 2.81 -5.13
C GLU A 108 -12.73 3.01 -4.22
N LEU A 109 -13.72 3.77 -4.70
CA LEU A 109 -14.93 4.06 -3.93
C LEU A 109 -15.60 2.75 -3.51
N VAL A 110 -15.92 1.90 -4.49
CA VAL A 110 -16.68 0.67 -4.27
C VAL A 110 -15.95 -0.32 -3.36
N ILE A 111 -14.63 -0.48 -3.51
CA ILE A 111 -13.87 -1.38 -2.64
C ILE A 111 -13.65 -0.77 -1.25
N SER A 112 -13.48 0.54 -1.14
CA SER A 112 -13.39 1.21 0.15
C SER A 112 -14.70 1.15 0.92
N ASP A 113 -15.84 1.30 0.25
CA ASP A 113 -17.18 1.16 0.85
C ASP A 113 -17.39 -0.27 1.36
N SER A 114 -17.04 -1.28 0.55
CA SER A 114 -17.07 -2.69 0.97
C SER A 114 -16.21 -2.96 2.20
N LEU A 115 -14.99 -2.42 2.27
CA LEU A 115 -14.11 -2.58 3.43
C LEU A 115 -14.61 -1.79 4.66
N LYS A 116 -15.22 -0.61 4.47
CA LYS A 116 -15.85 0.19 5.53
C LYS A 116 -17.06 -0.53 6.14
N GLU A 117 -17.91 -1.13 5.32
CA GLU A 117 -19.04 -1.96 5.77
C GLU A 117 -18.57 -3.15 6.62
N MET A 118 -17.40 -3.71 6.29
CA MET A 118 -16.75 -4.76 7.07
C MET A 118 -15.99 -4.25 8.31
N SER A 119 -15.98 -2.93 8.57
CA SER A 119 -15.18 -2.29 9.63
C SER A 119 -13.68 -2.55 9.52
N LEU A 120 -13.17 -2.73 8.29
CA LEU A 120 -11.77 -2.99 7.99
C LEU A 120 -11.03 -1.77 7.42
N LEU A 121 -11.75 -0.71 7.10
CA LEU A 121 -11.21 0.54 6.59
C LEU A 121 -12.05 1.70 7.13
N GLU A 122 -11.41 2.79 7.47
CA GLU A 122 -12.07 4.04 7.86
C GLU A 122 -11.33 5.26 7.31
N GLU A 123 -11.94 6.43 7.39
CA GLU A 123 -11.30 7.70 7.07
C GLU A 123 -11.06 8.50 8.34
N ILE A 124 -9.80 8.88 8.56
CA ILE A 124 -9.38 9.67 9.71
C ILE A 124 -8.65 10.94 9.25
N PRO A 125 -8.48 11.95 10.12
CA PRO A 125 -7.56 13.04 9.85
C PRO A 125 -6.16 12.51 9.52
N HIS A 126 -5.52 13.10 8.51
CA HIS A 126 -4.19 12.70 8.09
C HIS A 126 -3.16 13.05 9.16
N ILE A 127 -2.17 12.19 9.38
CA ILE A 127 -1.07 12.43 10.33
C ILE A 127 -0.35 13.77 10.11
N LEU A 128 -0.35 14.29 8.88
CA LEU A 128 0.16 15.63 8.56
C LEU A 128 -0.54 16.73 9.35
N GLY A 129 -1.79 16.58 9.76
CA GLY A 129 -2.48 17.53 10.62
C GLY A 129 -1.85 17.69 12.02
N CYS A 130 -0.92 16.81 12.38
CA CYS A 130 -0.09 16.93 13.59
C CYS A 130 1.22 17.69 13.35
N ASP A 131 1.64 17.89 12.09
CA ASP A 131 2.84 18.65 11.77
C ASP A 131 2.65 20.14 12.06
N LEU A 132 3.67 20.78 12.61
CA LEU A 132 3.68 22.21 12.99
C LEU A 132 3.10 23.12 11.89
N TYR A 133 3.49 22.92 10.63
CA TYR A 133 3.09 23.81 9.53
C TYR A 133 1.65 23.57 9.07
N PHE A 134 1.20 22.32 9.08
CA PHE A 134 -0.15 21.97 8.67
C PHE A 134 -1.16 22.26 9.78
N HIS A 135 -0.79 22.00 11.02
CA HIS A 135 -1.58 22.32 12.20
C HIS A 135 -1.88 23.82 12.26
N SER A 136 -0.86 24.66 12.03
CA SER A 136 -1.02 26.13 12.04
C SER A 136 -1.80 26.68 10.83
N ALA A 137 -1.79 25.97 9.69
CA ALA A 137 -2.52 26.36 8.49
C ALA A 137 -4.01 25.95 8.50
N GLY A 138 -4.45 25.11 9.44
CA GLY A 138 -5.86 24.69 9.57
C GLY A 138 -6.38 23.85 8.39
N VAL A 139 -5.50 23.17 7.65
CA VAL A 139 -5.88 22.35 6.49
C VAL A 139 -6.44 21.01 6.97
N ASP A 140 -7.69 20.72 6.62
CA ASP A 140 -8.29 19.40 6.84
C ASP A 140 -7.90 18.46 5.69
N ILE A 141 -7.12 17.42 6.00
CA ILE A 141 -6.70 16.39 5.06
C ILE A 141 -7.12 15.07 5.69
N LYS A 142 -7.70 14.17 4.89
CA LYS A 142 -8.11 12.84 5.35
C LYS A 142 -7.27 11.74 4.73
N GLU A 143 -7.03 10.69 5.49
CA GLU A 143 -6.37 9.47 5.04
C GLU A 143 -7.22 8.24 5.36
N TYR A 144 -7.02 7.17 4.58
CA TYR A 144 -7.57 5.87 4.94
C TYR A 144 -6.71 5.21 6.02
N ARG A 145 -7.37 4.71 7.08
CA ARG A 145 -6.77 3.81 8.05
C ARG A 145 -7.37 2.42 7.89
N SER A 146 -6.53 1.44 7.62
CA SER A 146 -6.95 0.03 7.65
C SER A 146 -7.02 -0.46 9.08
N ASP A 147 -7.94 -1.37 9.38
CA ASP A 147 -8.03 -2.00 10.70
C ASP A 147 -6.68 -2.62 11.10
N ILE A 148 -6.25 -2.34 12.34
CA ILE A 148 -4.91 -2.69 12.81
C ILE A 148 -4.73 -4.20 12.89
N GLN A 149 -5.76 -4.92 13.34
CA GLN A 149 -5.68 -6.38 13.50
C GLN A 149 -5.75 -7.09 12.15
N GLY A 150 -6.66 -6.69 11.27
CA GLY A 150 -6.79 -7.22 9.92
C GLY A 150 -5.55 -6.95 9.09
N PHE A 151 -5.03 -5.72 9.12
CA PHE A 151 -3.77 -5.35 8.46
C PHE A 151 -2.60 -6.20 8.99
N SER A 152 -2.46 -6.31 10.32
CA SER A 152 -1.40 -7.13 10.92
C SER A 152 -1.53 -8.60 10.56
N THR A 153 -2.76 -9.13 10.48
CA THR A 153 -2.99 -10.53 10.13
C THR A 153 -2.51 -10.80 8.70
N ILE A 154 -2.88 -9.94 7.74
CA ILE A 154 -2.44 -10.03 6.34
C ILE A 154 -0.91 -9.90 6.25
N THR A 155 -0.30 -8.95 6.96
CA THR A 155 1.15 -8.74 6.90
C THR A 155 1.92 -9.92 7.47
N GLU A 156 1.54 -10.38 8.66
CA GLU A 156 2.26 -11.47 9.34
C GLU A 156 2.05 -12.81 8.64
N SER A 157 0.85 -13.12 8.15
CA SER A 157 0.61 -14.39 7.44
C SER A 157 1.40 -14.46 6.13
N THR A 158 1.40 -13.35 5.37
CA THR A 158 2.16 -13.25 4.12
C THR A 158 3.67 -13.34 4.39
N ARG A 159 4.14 -12.69 5.46
CA ARG A 159 5.55 -12.76 5.85
C ARG A 159 5.95 -14.17 6.27
N ALA A 160 5.14 -14.84 7.09
CA ALA A 160 5.38 -16.21 7.53
C ALA A 160 5.45 -17.16 6.33
N GLU A 161 4.47 -17.13 5.43
CA GLU A 161 4.47 -17.98 4.22
C GLU A 161 5.70 -17.76 3.33
N LEU A 162 6.23 -16.54 3.24
CA LEU A 162 7.35 -16.22 2.36
C LEU A 162 8.74 -16.45 3.00
N LEU A 163 8.86 -16.38 4.32
CA LEU A 163 10.14 -16.46 5.04
C LEU A 163 10.36 -17.79 5.76
N GLU A 164 9.30 -18.50 6.12
CA GLU A 164 9.38 -19.80 6.77
C GLU A 164 9.44 -20.94 5.73
N ASP A 165 9.99 -22.08 6.14
CA ASP A 165 10.05 -23.26 5.27
C ASP A 165 8.65 -23.88 5.14
N GLY A 166 8.06 -23.82 3.94
CA GLY A 166 6.73 -24.34 3.69
C GLY A 166 6.26 -24.19 2.24
N LEU A 167 5.03 -24.65 1.98
CA LEU A 167 4.35 -24.39 0.72
C LEU A 167 3.80 -22.96 0.72
N VAL A 168 4.07 -22.23 -0.35
CA VAL A 168 3.54 -20.88 -0.56
C VAL A 168 2.26 -20.99 -1.37
N THR A 169 1.17 -20.38 -0.88
CA THR A 169 -0.11 -20.41 -1.58
C THR A 169 -0.09 -19.56 -2.85
N ASP A 170 -0.95 -19.90 -3.82
CA ASP A 170 -1.14 -19.08 -5.03
C ASP A 170 -1.59 -17.65 -4.68
N GLU A 171 -2.37 -17.47 -3.61
CA GLU A 171 -2.76 -16.16 -3.10
C GLU A 171 -1.53 -15.35 -2.65
N THR A 172 -0.61 -15.95 -1.90
CA THR A 172 0.65 -15.32 -1.49
C THR A 172 1.56 -15.01 -2.68
N ILE A 173 1.62 -15.89 -3.69
CA ILE A 173 2.33 -15.64 -4.96
C ILE A 173 1.75 -14.40 -5.67
N CYS A 174 0.42 -14.29 -5.74
CA CYS A 174 -0.24 -13.12 -6.30
C CYS A 174 0.02 -11.85 -5.47
N LEU A 175 -0.06 -11.95 -4.14
CA LEU A 175 0.12 -10.81 -3.24
C LEU A 175 1.54 -10.25 -3.30
N VAL A 176 2.58 -11.10 -3.27
CA VAL A 176 3.97 -10.64 -3.37
C VAL A 176 4.25 -9.99 -4.74
N TRP A 177 3.62 -10.48 -5.81
CA TRP A 177 3.69 -9.82 -7.11
C TRP A 177 3.02 -8.43 -7.08
N LEU A 178 1.85 -8.29 -6.46
CA LEU A 178 1.16 -7.02 -6.30
C LEU A 178 1.97 -6.03 -5.46
N LEU A 179 2.57 -6.46 -4.35
CA LEU A 179 3.44 -5.65 -3.50
C LEU A 179 4.64 -5.11 -4.28
N ARG A 180 5.25 -5.97 -5.12
CA ARG A 180 6.35 -5.60 -6.00
C ARG A 180 5.94 -4.58 -7.06
N GLU A 181 4.82 -4.80 -7.76
CA GLU A 181 4.38 -3.90 -8.84
C GLU A 181 3.84 -2.57 -8.33
N SER A 182 3.31 -2.53 -7.10
CA SER A 182 2.81 -1.31 -6.46
C SER A 182 3.88 -0.53 -5.69
N GLY A 183 5.04 -1.14 -5.45
CA GLY A 183 6.11 -0.57 -4.62
C GLY A 183 5.82 -0.59 -3.12
N CYS A 184 4.89 -1.43 -2.65
CA CYS A 184 4.53 -1.57 -1.24
C CYS A 184 5.45 -2.56 -0.49
N MET A 185 6.49 -3.10 -1.13
CA MET A 185 7.39 -4.07 -0.51
C MET A 185 8.03 -3.55 0.78
N LEU A 186 8.36 -2.26 0.87
CA LEU A 186 8.97 -1.65 2.07
C LEU A 186 7.96 -1.26 3.15
N ASP A 187 6.66 -1.24 2.81
CA ASP A 187 5.59 -1.11 3.79
C ASP A 187 5.38 -2.44 4.54
N PHE A 188 5.80 -3.54 3.92
CA PHE A 188 5.59 -4.92 4.37
C PHE A 188 6.85 -5.57 4.93
N PHE A 189 7.95 -5.47 4.20
CA PHE A 189 9.16 -6.20 4.49
C PHE A 189 10.25 -5.26 4.91
N SER A 190 11.05 -5.81 5.79
CA SER A 190 12.20 -5.15 6.30
C SER A 190 13.33 -5.07 5.29
N ARG A 191 14.28 -4.14 5.44
CA ARG A 191 15.41 -4.07 4.50
C ARG A 191 16.25 -5.34 4.53
N SER A 192 16.39 -5.95 5.71
CA SER A 192 17.08 -7.22 5.87
C SER A 192 16.27 -8.39 5.29
N GLU A 193 14.94 -8.37 5.41
CA GLU A 193 14.03 -9.38 4.84
C GLU A 193 13.98 -9.35 3.31
N LEU A 194 14.11 -8.18 2.67
CA LEU A 194 13.99 -8.06 1.22
C LEU A 194 14.95 -8.95 0.43
N ALA A 195 16.15 -9.22 0.96
CA ALA A 195 17.10 -10.14 0.34
C ALA A 195 16.56 -11.59 0.33
N SER A 196 16.03 -12.03 1.47
CA SER A 196 15.39 -13.34 1.62
C SER A 196 14.14 -13.47 0.76
N ILE A 197 13.30 -12.44 0.72
CA ILE A 197 12.11 -12.40 -0.14
C ILE A 197 12.50 -12.49 -1.62
N SER A 198 13.54 -11.76 -2.04
CA SER A 198 14.02 -11.86 -3.43
C SER A 198 14.50 -13.27 -3.78
N ALA A 199 15.19 -13.95 -2.86
CA ALA A 199 15.61 -15.34 -3.05
C ALA A 199 14.41 -16.29 -3.07
N GLY A 200 13.43 -16.09 -2.18
CA GLY A 200 12.17 -16.85 -2.15
C GLY A 200 11.38 -16.71 -3.45
N MET A 201 11.20 -15.47 -3.94
CA MET A 201 10.56 -15.22 -5.24
C MET A 201 11.28 -15.91 -6.40
N TYR A 202 12.62 -16.00 -6.37
CA TYR A 202 13.37 -16.73 -7.39
C TYR A 202 13.13 -18.24 -7.31
N LYS A 203 13.09 -18.82 -6.11
CA LYS A 203 12.73 -20.24 -5.92
C LYS A 203 11.31 -20.53 -6.41
N LEU A 204 10.34 -19.66 -6.06
CA LEU A 204 8.96 -19.78 -6.54
C LEU A 204 8.91 -19.73 -8.06
N TYR A 205 9.64 -18.81 -8.70
CA TYR A 205 9.73 -18.75 -10.16
C TYR A 205 10.28 -20.05 -10.79
N GLN A 206 11.17 -20.78 -10.11
CA GLN A 206 11.70 -22.04 -10.64
C GLN A 206 10.73 -23.22 -10.48
N ASN A 207 9.94 -23.23 -9.41
CA ASN A 207 9.20 -24.41 -8.98
C ASN A 207 7.69 -24.28 -9.25
N GLU A 208 7.11 -23.10 -9.09
CA GLU A 208 5.66 -22.89 -9.14
C GLU A 208 5.16 -22.47 -10.53
N PRO A 209 4.16 -23.17 -11.10
CA PRO A 209 3.58 -22.84 -12.41
C PRO A 209 3.04 -21.41 -12.49
N LEU A 210 2.30 -20.96 -11.46
CA LEU A 210 1.74 -19.62 -11.42
C LEU A 210 2.83 -18.55 -11.38
N ALA A 211 3.86 -18.74 -10.55
CA ALA A 211 4.97 -17.80 -10.44
C ALA A 211 5.75 -17.65 -11.76
N LYS A 212 5.93 -18.75 -12.51
CA LYS A 212 6.56 -18.73 -13.85
C LYS A 212 5.82 -17.82 -14.83
N VAL A 213 4.50 -17.84 -14.81
CA VAL A 213 3.66 -17.01 -15.68
C VAL A 213 3.58 -15.57 -15.15
N LEU A 214 3.38 -15.41 -13.83
CA LEU A 214 3.04 -14.13 -13.22
C LEU A 214 4.26 -13.22 -13.04
N PHE A 215 5.36 -13.73 -12.49
CA PHE A 215 6.49 -12.89 -12.08
C PHE A 215 7.19 -12.13 -13.23
N PRO A 216 7.29 -12.66 -14.46
CA PRO A 216 7.80 -11.90 -15.61
C PRO A 216 6.91 -10.72 -16.04
N ILE A 217 5.61 -10.73 -15.69
CA ILE A 217 4.67 -9.68 -16.09
C ILE A 217 4.99 -8.39 -15.34
N ARG A 218 5.14 -7.30 -16.10
CA ARG A 218 5.29 -5.93 -15.59
C ARG A 218 4.11 -5.07 -16.01
N ILE A 219 3.43 -4.46 -15.04
CA ILE A 219 2.37 -3.47 -15.27
C ILE A 219 2.85 -2.04 -14.98
N HIS A 220 4.04 -1.91 -14.36
CA HIS A 220 4.67 -0.63 -14.00
C HIS A 220 5.23 0.21 -15.16
N SER A 221 5.33 -0.31 -16.40
CA SER A 221 5.98 0.45 -17.50
C SER A 221 5.24 1.74 -17.88
N GLY A 222 3.92 1.84 -17.63
CA GLY A 222 3.17 3.10 -17.73
C GLY A 222 3.35 4.04 -16.52
N ILE A 223 3.73 3.48 -15.38
CA ILE A 223 3.97 4.18 -14.10
C ILE A 223 5.34 4.87 -14.13
N GLU A 224 6.36 4.25 -14.73
CA GLU A 224 7.68 4.88 -14.92
C GLU A 224 7.61 6.22 -15.66
N LEU A 225 6.70 6.37 -16.63
CA LEU A 225 6.57 7.62 -17.40
C LEU A 225 6.02 8.76 -16.51
N ILE A 226 5.08 8.44 -15.62
CA ILE A 226 4.51 9.38 -14.64
C ILE A 226 5.57 9.75 -13.60
N LEU A 227 6.32 8.76 -13.09
CA LEU A 227 7.40 8.95 -12.14
C LEU A 227 8.55 9.80 -12.72
N LYS A 228 8.97 9.53 -13.97
CA LYS A 228 9.99 10.32 -14.69
C LYS A 228 9.58 11.78 -14.88
N LYS A 229 8.30 12.05 -15.17
CA LYS A 229 7.78 13.42 -15.33
C LYS A 229 7.80 14.19 -14.01
N LEU A 230 7.51 13.52 -12.90
CA LEU A 230 7.48 14.12 -11.55
C LEU A 230 8.89 14.35 -10.99
N LEU A 231 9.82 13.40 -11.14
CA LEU A 231 11.22 13.56 -10.75
C LEU A 231 11.88 14.74 -11.49
N ARG A 232 11.50 14.98 -12.75
CA ARG A 232 11.93 16.17 -13.51
C ARG A 232 11.35 17.49 -12.97
N MET A 233 10.20 17.45 -12.28
CA MET A 233 9.62 18.63 -11.62
C MET A 233 10.17 18.88 -10.22
N LYS A 234 10.78 17.87 -9.56
CA LYS A 234 11.37 17.96 -8.23
C LYS A 234 12.84 17.50 -8.22
N THR A 235 13.67 18.00 -9.13
CA THR A 235 15.12 17.73 -9.10
C THR A 235 15.80 18.53 -8.00
N GLY A 236 15.79 17.94 -6.82
CA GLY A 236 16.69 18.23 -5.72
C GLY A 236 16.44 17.14 -4.70
N VAL A 237 17.48 16.35 -4.38
CA VAL A 237 17.53 15.32 -3.33
C VAL A 237 17.41 13.85 -3.83
N VAL A 238 18.50 13.13 -3.53
CA VAL A 238 18.80 11.69 -3.59
C VAL A 238 19.19 11.08 -4.94
N ARG A 239 20.49 11.15 -5.27
CA ARG A 239 21.18 10.10 -6.03
C ARG A 239 21.81 9.13 -5.02
N THR A 240 21.44 7.85 -5.06
CA THR A 240 22.24 6.78 -4.45
C THR A 240 22.97 5.99 -5.53
N GLN A 241 24.15 5.47 -5.17
CA GLN A 241 25.17 4.94 -6.08
C GLN A 241 24.91 3.51 -6.60
N ALA A 242 23.69 3.00 -6.45
CA ALA A 242 23.26 1.73 -7.03
C ALA A 242 21.94 1.98 -7.78
N GLY A 243 22.03 2.03 -9.11
CA GLY A 243 21.01 2.49 -10.06
C GLY A 243 19.68 1.71 -10.12
N SER A 244 19.26 1.02 -9.05
CA SER A 244 17.98 0.31 -8.95
C SER A 244 17.06 0.84 -7.83
N GLY A 245 17.49 1.85 -7.06
CA GLY A 245 16.83 2.22 -5.79
C GLY A 245 15.74 3.30 -5.83
N MET A 246 15.46 3.95 -6.96
CA MET A 246 14.56 5.11 -6.99
C MET A 246 13.07 4.76 -7.15
N ASN A 247 12.73 3.59 -7.71
CA ASN A 247 11.33 3.23 -7.99
C ASN A 247 10.57 2.65 -6.76
N PHE A 248 11.29 2.20 -5.73
CA PHE A 248 10.71 1.52 -4.56
C PHE A 248 10.39 2.43 -3.38
N LEU A 249 10.97 3.64 -3.31
CA LEU A 249 10.80 4.53 -2.16
C LEU A 249 9.61 5.48 -2.30
N PHE A 250 9.13 5.72 -3.53
CA PHE A 250 8.18 6.79 -3.78
C PHE A 250 6.79 6.57 -3.13
N PRO A 251 6.18 5.36 -3.18
CA PRO A 251 4.92 5.08 -2.46
C PRO A 251 5.08 5.22 -0.94
N MET A 252 6.17 4.69 -0.40
CA MET A 252 6.52 4.80 1.02
C MET A 252 6.68 6.28 1.44
N LEU A 253 7.35 7.11 0.64
CA LEU A 253 7.56 8.54 0.93
C LEU A 253 6.25 9.36 0.90
N GLU A 254 5.29 9.00 0.07
CA GLU A 254 3.99 9.69 0.04
C GLU A 254 3.05 9.23 1.17
N ARG A 255 3.12 7.95 1.59
CA ARG A 255 2.28 7.34 2.66
C ARG A 255 2.81 7.57 4.07
N SER A 256 4.12 7.46 4.25
CA SER A 256 4.79 7.65 5.52
C SER A 256 5.60 8.94 5.43
N GLN A 257 5.00 10.03 5.89
CA GLN A 257 5.62 11.35 5.84
C GLN A 257 6.35 11.65 7.14
N ALA A 258 7.53 12.25 7.03
CA ALA A 258 8.21 12.76 8.21
C ALA A 258 7.52 14.03 8.70
N ILE A 259 7.06 14.03 9.95
CA ILE A 259 6.38 15.17 10.56
C ILE A 259 7.16 15.71 11.75
N PHE A 260 7.05 17.00 11.99
CA PHE A 260 7.59 17.64 13.17
C PHE A 260 6.45 18.10 14.08
N ILE A 261 6.34 17.47 15.23
CA ILE A 261 5.40 17.84 16.29
C ILE A 261 6.14 18.74 17.25
N ASP A 262 5.76 20.01 17.32
CA ASP A 262 6.30 20.93 18.31
C ASP A 262 5.87 20.54 19.72
N THR A 263 6.78 20.71 20.66
CA THR A 263 6.48 20.62 22.08
C THR A 263 6.38 22.05 22.57
N GLU A 264 5.20 22.45 23.05
CA GLU A 264 4.90 23.83 23.50
C GLU A 264 5.91 24.36 24.53
N GLN A 265 6.64 23.47 25.20
CA GLN A 265 7.70 23.78 26.14
C GLN A 265 8.96 22.95 25.85
N MET A 266 10.12 23.45 26.27
CA MET A 266 11.36 22.69 26.22
C MET A 266 11.30 21.54 27.24
N LEU A 267 11.02 20.32 26.76
CA LEU A 267 10.88 19.15 27.63
C LEU A 267 12.24 18.45 27.86
N PRO A 268 12.73 18.39 29.11
CA PRO A 268 14.09 17.94 29.40
C PRO A 268 14.29 16.43 29.25
N ASN A 269 13.22 15.61 29.34
CA ASN A 269 13.33 14.16 29.34
C ASN A 269 12.55 13.50 28.18
N ALA A 270 13.04 12.34 27.73
CA ALA A 270 12.45 11.60 26.61
C ALA A 270 11.02 11.11 26.91
N VAL A 271 10.71 10.81 28.18
CA VAL A 271 9.40 10.30 28.60
C VAL A 271 8.31 11.36 28.43
N LYS A 272 8.53 12.60 28.88
CA LYS A 272 7.57 13.70 28.72
C LYS A 272 7.40 14.06 27.25
N ARG A 273 8.49 14.09 26.46
CA ARG A 273 8.39 14.32 25.00
C ARG A 273 7.52 13.28 24.32
N LEU A 274 7.72 12.00 24.63
CA LEU A 274 6.93 10.92 24.07
C LEU A 274 5.46 10.99 24.48
N HIS A 275 5.19 11.37 25.74
CA HIS A 275 3.84 11.60 26.23
C HIS A 275 3.11 12.69 25.43
N ASP A 276 3.73 13.85 25.22
CA ASP A 276 3.10 14.97 24.51
C ASP A 276 2.88 14.66 23.02
N VAL A 277 3.84 13.99 22.38
CA VAL A 277 3.69 13.48 21.01
C VAL A 277 2.48 12.55 20.92
N ARG A 278 2.36 11.61 21.86
CA ARG A 278 1.25 10.67 21.91
C ARG A 278 -0.08 11.38 22.09
N ALA A 279 -0.16 12.31 23.04
CA ALA A 279 -1.37 13.09 23.29
C ALA A 279 -1.80 13.89 22.05
N ARG A 280 -0.85 14.47 21.30
CA ARG A 280 -1.15 15.18 20.05
C ARG A 280 -1.73 14.24 18.99
N LEU A 281 -1.10 13.08 18.76
CA LEU A 281 -1.56 12.09 17.78
C LEU A 281 -2.94 11.53 18.14
N GLU A 282 -3.14 11.14 19.40
CA GLU A 282 -4.41 10.60 19.90
C GLU A 282 -5.54 11.63 19.83
N SER A 283 -5.25 12.92 20.10
CA SER A 283 -6.22 14.01 19.95
C SER A 283 -6.72 14.19 18.52
N LYS A 284 -5.96 13.70 17.52
CA LYS A 284 -6.34 13.69 16.10
C LYS A 284 -6.92 12.35 15.64
N GLY A 285 -7.16 11.43 16.56
CA GLY A 285 -7.82 10.15 16.30
C GLY A 285 -6.87 9.01 15.91
N HIS A 286 -5.53 9.21 15.96
CA HIS A 286 -4.57 8.15 15.69
C HIS A 286 -4.36 7.24 16.89
N THR A 287 -4.10 5.95 16.63
CA THR A 287 -3.71 4.99 17.67
C THR A 287 -2.20 4.93 17.78
N VAL A 288 -1.65 5.00 19.00
CA VAL A 288 -0.19 4.98 19.21
C VAL A 288 0.22 3.83 20.13
N THR A 289 1.07 2.93 19.63
CA THR A 289 1.68 1.84 20.39
C THR A 289 3.18 2.05 20.49
N VAL A 290 3.74 2.00 21.70
CA VAL A 290 5.19 2.13 21.91
C VAL A 290 5.86 0.77 21.72
N LEU A 291 6.66 0.61 20.67
CA LEU A 291 7.38 -0.63 20.37
C LEU A 291 8.69 -0.73 21.15
N HIS A 292 9.43 0.38 21.25
CA HIS A 292 10.69 0.45 21.98
C HIS A 292 10.82 1.77 22.72
N LYS A 293 11.22 1.69 24.00
CA LYS A 293 11.50 2.84 24.87
C LYS A 293 13.00 3.14 24.86
N GLY A 294 13.36 4.42 24.88
CA GLY A 294 14.76 4.86 24.91
C GLY A 294 14.89 6.36 24.71
N GLN A 295 16.10 6.84 24.42
CA GLN A 295 16.35 8.24 24.06
C GLN A 295 15.68 8.61 22.72
N ILE A 296 15.66 7.67 21.78
CA ILE A 296 14.92 7.72 20.51
C ILE A 296 13.90 6.57 20.55
N PRO A 297 12.67 6.81 21.01
CA PRO A 297 11.64 5.78 21.03
C PRO A 297 11.19 5.39 19.62
N THR A 298 10.84 4.11 19.45
CA THR A 298 10.15 3.62 18.25
C THR A 298 8.68 3.43 18.59
N ILE A 299 7.80 4.06 17.81
CA ILE A 299 6.35 4.01 17.99
C ILE A 299 5.69 3.51 16.72
N LYS A 300 4.59 2.78 16.87
CA LYS A 300 3.66 2.46 15.80
C LYS A 300 2.48 3.43 15.90
N VAL A 301 2.26 4.22 14.85
CA VAL A 301 1.11 5.11 14.70
C VAL A 301 0.20 4.46 13.66
N ASP A 302 -0.98 4.04 14.09
CA ASP A 302 -1.90 3.18 13.34
C ASP A 302 -1.18 1.93 12.80
N ASN A 303 -0.98 1.83 11.48
CA ASN A 303 -0.27 0.71 10.83
C ASN A 303 1.18 1.02 10.45
N LEU A 304 1.66 2.23 10.70
CA LEU A 304 3.00 2.68 10.29
C LEU A 304 3.93 2.81 11.49
N VAL A 305 5.21 2.51 11.29
CA VAL A 305 6.24 2.61 12.34
C VAL A 305 7.06 3.88 12.14
N TYR A 306 7.41 4.54 13.24
CA TYR A 306 8.18 5.77 13.27
C TYR A 306 9.23 5.74 14.36
N GLU A 307 10.38 6.36 14.09
CA GLU A 307 11.29 6.82 15.13
C GLU A 307 10.92 8.23 15.56
N ALA A 308 10.78 8.44 16.86
CA ALA A 308 10.51 9.75 17.45
C ALA A 308 11.85 10.39 17.88
N ILE A 309 12.41 11.21 17.00
CA ILE A 309 13.74 11.83 17.20
C ILE A 309 13.57 13.24 17.77
N PRO A 310 14.14 13.54 18.95
CA PRO A 310 14.17 14.91 19.48
C PRO A 310 14.83 15.86 18.47
N HIS A 311 14.19 16.99 18.19
CA HIS A 311 14.67 17.91 17.17
C HIS A 311 14.29 19.36 17.51
N ALA A 312 14.95 20.32 16.88
CA ALA A 312 14.61 21.73 16.97
C ALA A 312 14.69 22.38 15.59
N ILE A 313 13.71 23.22 15.26
CA ILE A 313 13.72 24.04 14.05
C ILE A 313 14.23 25.43 14.44
N TYR A 314 15.28 25.89 13.75
CA TYR A 314 15.91 27.17 14.02
C TYR A 314 15.37 28.24 13.06
N GLY A 315 14.57 29.15 13.62
CA GLY A 315 14.15 30.41 12.98
C GLY A 315 14.66 31.60 13.79
N ARG A 316 13.83 32.65 13.93
CA ARG A 316 14.12 33.77 14.85
C ARG A 316 14.11 33.33 16.32
N VAL A 317 13.26 32.36 16.66
CA VAL A 317 13.18 31.71 17.97
C VAL A 317 13.23 30.20 17.72
N PRO A 318 14.03 29.42 18.47
CA PRO A 318 14.07 27.98 18.32
C PRO A 318 12.75 27.35 18.75
N ILE A 319 12.18 26.50 17.89
CA ILE A 319 10.99 25.69 18.19
C ILE A 319 11.47 24.27 18.44
N HIS A 320 11.32 23.81 19.68
CA HIS A 320 11.67 22.45 20.09
C HIS A 320 10.52 21.48 19.83
N GLY A 321 10.85 20.23 19.56
CA GLY A 321 9.85 19.22 19.29
C GLY A 321 10.43 17.84 19.02
N VAL A 322 9.61 17.02 18.37
CA VAL A 322 9.97 15.65 17.97
C VAL A 322 9.67 15.49 16.49
N ARG A 323 10.68 15.02 15.75
CA ARG A 323 10.54 14.63 14.36
C ARG A 323 10.19 13.14 14.32
N LEU A 324 9.01 12.81 13.82
CA LEU A 324 8.67 11.43 13.48
C LEU A 324 9.28 11.12 12.13
N ILE A 325 10.21 10.17 12.09
CA ILE A 325 10.82 9.70 10.84
C ILE A 325 10.27 8.31 10.55
N PRO A 326 9.70 8.09 9.35
CA PRO A 326 9.25 6.79 8.92
C PRO A 326 10.31 5.70 9.08
N LYS A 327 9.83 4.68 9.78
CA LYS A 327 10.26 3.31 9.94
C LYS A 327 10.14 2.36 8.74
N PRO A 328 11.01 2.26 7.71
CA PRO A 328 10.99 1.02 6.95
C PRO A 328 11.23 -0.08 7.99
N LEU A 329 10.31 -1.04 8.11
CA LEU A 329 10.45 -2.15 9.05
C LEU A 329 11.90 -2.68 8.91
N PHE A 330 12.57 -3.00 10.02
CA PHE A 330 14.05 -3.03 10.07
C PHE A 330 14.75 -4.09 9.21
#